data_AF-A0A7C6SJR8-F1
#
_entry.id   AF-A0A7C6SJR8-F1
#
_cell.length_a   1.000
_cell.length_b   1.000
_cell.length_c   1.000
_cell.angle_alpha   90.00
_cell.angle_beta   90.00
_cell.angle_gamma   90.00
#
_symmetry.space_group_name_H-M   'P 1'
#
loop_
_entity.id
_entity.type
_entity.pdbx_description
1 polymer ?
#
loop_
_entity_poly.entity_id
_entity_poly.type
_entity_poly.pdbx_seq_one_letter_code
_entity_poly.pdbx_strand_id
1 'polypeptide(L)'
;MKRMSCDIIKDLIPSYVDGICSDATKECVEEHIRECNQCKSLIEIYQDTEVSDPNVEQKQIDGFKKFHGQMKRRNLFSVTLIILLVGLGLYNFCSNFMSLSTMFYYVLFPICIIGLYLFTGDNRDMKPAEKKDYIITVISMADILCGIGFMFYAINSVINGKKVFSMENEQLGPFTNKVWGILFLLLVAGFVYLLIRMIRKNISNKSMICLQMMGMFLFLAYVTLLNRLDSVENFNGFFTQITVIIGSMGLVGSIIFARLGRKSK
;
A
#
# COMPACT_ATOMS: atom_id res chain seq x y z
N MET A 1 -28.98 -19.82 -61.12
CA MET A 1 -28.01 -19.51 -60.03
C MET A 1 -28.77 -19.35 -58.73
N LYS A 2 -28.29 -19.97 -57.64
CA LYS A 2 -28.93 -19.91 -56.31
C LYS A 2 -28.73 -18.49 -55.76
N ARG A 3 -29.81 -17.71 -55.66
CA ARG A 3 -29.78 -16.45 -54.89
C ARG A 3 -29.55 -16.82 -53.43
N MET A 4 -28.36 -16.57 -52.91
CA MET A 4 -28.08 -16.74 -51.47
C MET A 4 -28.93 -15.74 -50.67
N SER A 5 -29.45 -16.19 -49.54
CA SER A 5 -30.24 -15.33 -48.65
C SER A 5 -29.37 -14.26 -48.01
N CYS A 6 -29.97 -13.11 -47.71
CA CYS A 6 -29.28 -12.01 -47.04
C CYS A 6 -28.71 -12.43 -45.68
N ASP A 7 -29.29 -13.43 -45.00
CA ASP A 7 -28.80 -13.93 -43.72
C ASP A 7 -27.44 -14.62 -43.86
N ILE A 8 -27.26 -15.45 -44.91
CA ILE A 8 -25.97 -16.08 -45.20
C ILE A 8 -24.92 -15.03 -45.56
N ILE A 9 -25.32 -14.02 -46.35
CA ILE A 9 -24.40 -12.94 -46.73
C ILE A 9 -23.96 -12.14 -45.51
N LYS A 10 -24.88 -11.82 -44.59
CA LYS A 10 -24.55 -11.11 -43.33
C LYS A 10 -23.53 -11.86 -42.49
N ASP A 11 -23.63 -13.17 -42.39
CA ASP A 11 -22.66 -14.00 -41.66
C ASP A 11 -21.26 -14.00 -42.29
N LEU A 12 -21.20 -13.78 -43.61
CA LEU A 12 -19.96 -13.72 -44.38
C LEU A 12 -19.32 -12.33 -44.43
N ILE A 13 -20.07 -11.26 -44.11
CA ILE A 13 -19.58 -9.87 -44.15
C ILE A 13 -18.30 -9.65 -43.32
N PRO A 14 -18.20 -10.11 -42.05
CA PRO A 14 -16.98 -9.92 -41.26
C PRO A 14 -15.74 -10.51 -41.95
N SER A 15 -15.82 -11.76 -42.41
CA SER A 15 -14.70 -12.43 -43.10
C SER A 15 -14.39 -11.87 -44.49
N TYR A 16 -15.39 -11.27 -45.15
CA TYR A 16 -15.20 -10.55 -46.42
C TYR A 16 -14.47 -9.22 -46.21
N VAL A 17 -14.86 -8.46 -45.19
CA VAL A 17 -14.24 -7.18 -44.82
C VAL A 17 -12.79 -7.40 -44.34
N ASP A 18 -12.56 -8.38 -43.47
CA ASP A 18 -11.23 -8.76 -42.97
C ASP A 18 -10.31 -9.37 -44.07
N GLY A 19 -10.83 -9.62 -45.28
CA GLY A 19 -10.06 -10.15 -46.42
C GLY A 19 -9.61 -11.62 -46.30
N ILE A 20 -10.18 -12.38 -45.37
CA ILE A 20 -9.79 -13.78 -45.06
C ILE A 20 -10.68 -14.85 -45.73
N CYS A 21 -11.65 -14.44 -46.55
CA CYS A 21 -12.56 -15.35 -47.25
C CYS A 21 -11.96 -15.91 -48.56
N SER A 22 -12.49 -17.05 -49.03
CA SER A 22 -12.08 -17.63 -50.32
C SER A 22 -12.64 -16.84 -51.51
N ASP A 23 -11.99 -16.96 -52.68
CA ASP A 23 -12.43 -16.26 -53.91
C ASP A 23 -13.89 -16.56 -54.28
N ALA A 24 -14.33 -17.81 -54.08
CA ALA A 24 -15.72 -18.21 -54.31
C ALA A 24 -16.71 -17.49 -53.36
N THR A 25 -16.30 -17.23 -52.12
CA THR A 25 -17.10 -16.48 -51.15
C THR A 25 -17.14 -15.00 -51.50
N LYS A 26 -16.01 -14.46 -51.95
CA LYS A 26 -15.87 -13.06 -52.38
C LYS A 26 -16.78 -12.74 -53.57
N GLU A 27 -16.74 -13.57 -54.61
CA GLU A 27 -17.59 -13.41 -55.80
C GLU A 27 -19.08 -13.48 -55.43
N CYS A 28 -19.45 -14.37 -54.51
CA CYS A 28 -20.83 -14.51 -54.05
C CYS A 28 -21.35 -13.27 -53.29
N VAL A 29 -20.52 -12.69 -52.42
CA VAL A 29 -20.88 -11.44 -51.72
C VAL A 29 -20.99 -10.28 -52.72
N GLU A 30 -20.05 -10.16 -53.65
CA GLU A 30 -20.04 -9.11 -54.69
C GLU A 30 -21.26 -9.20 -55.63
N GLU A 31 -21.67 -10.40 -56.01
CA GLU A 31 -22.87 -10.61 -56.83
C GLU A 31 -24.14 -10.20 -56.05
N HIS A 32 -24.24 -10.54 -54.76
CA HIS A 32 -25.42 -10.22 -53.95
C HIS A 32 -25.60 -8.72 -53.68
N ILE A 33 -24.51 -7.99 -53.39
CA ILE A 33 -24.59 -6.56 -53.06
C ILE A 33 -24.89 -5.67 -54.26
N ARG A 34 -24.72 -6.17 -55.49
CA ARG A 34 -25.18 -5.47 -56.71
C ARG A 34 -26.70 -5.33 -56.74
N GLU A 35 -27.41 -6.28 -56.16
CA GLU A 35 -28.89 -6.32 -56.15
C GLU A 35 -29.48 -5.97 -54.77
N CYS A 36 -28.68 -5.96 -53.70
CA CYS A 36 -29.14 -5.76 -52.33
C CYS A 36 -28.47 -4.55 -51.63
N ASN A 37 -29.19 -3.42 -51.60
CA ASN A 37 -28.75 -2.19 -50.93
C ASN A 37 -28.59 -2.36 -49.40
N GLN A 38 -29.35 -3.27 -48.77
CA GLN A 38 -29.23 -3.53 -47.33
C GLN A 38 -27.88 -4.15 -46.98
N CYS A 39 -27.47 -5.20 -47.70
CA CYS A 39 -26.16 -5.83 -47.50
C CYS A 39 -25.01 -4.89 -47.87
N LYS A 40 -25.19 -4.03 -48.88
CA LYS A 40 -24.22 -2.99 -49.22
C LYS A 40 -24.00 -1.99 -48.06
N SER A 41 -25.09 -1.49 -47.46
CA SER A 41 -24.98 -0.58 -46.30
C SER A 41 -24.35 -1.23 -45.08
N LEU A 42 -24.55 -2.54 -44.89
CA LEU A 42 -23.88 -3.29 -43.83
C LEU A 42 -22.36 -3.37 -44.06
N ILE A 43 -21.89 -3.61 -45.28
CA ILE A 43 -20.45 -3.62 -45.58
C ILE A 43 -19.81 -2.26 -45.27
N GLU A 44 -20.47 -1.15 -45.64
CA GLU A 44 -19.99 0.20 -45.36
C GLU A 44 -19.84 0.44 -43.84
N ILE A 45 -20.81 -0.02 -43.03
CA ILE A 45 -20.74 0.07 -41.56
C ILE A 45 -19.55 -0.72 -41.00
N TYR A 46 -19.29 -1.93 -41.51
CA TYR A 46 -18.17 -2.77 -41.06
C TYR A 46 -16.82 -2.16 -41.49
N GLN A 47 -16.72 -1.60 -42.69
CA GLN A 47 -15.51 -0.92 -43.17
C GLN A 47 -15.21 0.37 -42.39
N ASP A 48 -16.24 1.12 -41.98
CA ASP A 48 -16.08 2.29 -41.10
C ASP A 48 -15.68 1.89 -39.67
N THR A 49 -16.04 0.69 -39.24
CA THR A 49 -15.65 0.14 -37.92
C THR A 49 -14.22 -0.41 -37.93
N GLU A 50 -13.69 -0.76 -39.11
CA GLU A 50 -12.34 -1.30 -39.32
C GLU A 50 -11.22 -0.25 -39.30
N VAL A 51 -11.53 1.02 -39.01
CA VAL A 51 -10.51 1.96 -38.49
C VAL A 51 -10.18 1.56 -37.04
N SER A 52 -9.66 0.35 -36.87
CA SER A 52 -8.92 -0.07 -35.70
C SER A 52 -7.63 0.74 -35.69
N ASP A 53 -7.72 1.93 -35.11
CA ASP A 53 -6.61 2.83 -34.88
C ASP A 53 -5.46 2.03 -34.23
N PRO A 54 -4.29 1.86 -34.89
CA PRO A 54 -3.16 1.12 -34.33
C PRO A 54 -2.69 1.68 -32.98
N ASN A 55 -3.08 2.91 -32.62
CA ASN A 55 -2.90 3.45 -31.28
C ASN A 55 -3.69 2.71 -30.19
N VAL A 56 -4.79 2.02 -30.50
CA VAL A 56 -5.63 1.30 -29.53
C VAL A 56 -5.00 -0.02 -29.13
N GLU A 57 -4.47 -0.81 -30.08
CA GLU A 57 -3.73 -2.04 -29.79
C GLU A 57 -2.39 -1.77 -29.10
N GLN A 58 -1.65 -0.74 -29.54
CA GLN A 58 -0.42 -0.32 -28.85
C GLN A 58 -0.70 0.19 -27.43
N LYS A 59 -1.78 0.97 -27.21
CA LYS A 59 -2.20 1.38 -25.85
C LYS A 59 -2.60 0.20 -24.96
N GLN A 60 -3.20 -0.85 -25.51
CA GLN A 60 -3.57 -2.04 -24.75
C GLN A 60 -2.34 -2.89 -24.37
N ILE A 61 -1.39 -3.08 -25.29
CA ILE A 61 -0.14 -3.82 -25.04
C ILE A 61 0.81 -3.03 -24.11
N ASP A 62 0.93 -1.72 -24.30
CA ASP A 62 1.70 -0.85 -23.41
C ASP A 62 1.04 -0.71 -22.03
N GLY A 63 -0.30 -0.70 -21.97
CA GLY A 63 -1.05 -0.77 -20.73
C GLY A 63 -0.72 -2.02 -19.91
N PHE A 64 -0.68 -3.19 -20.57
CA PHE A 64 -0.40 -4.47 -19.92
C PHE A 64 1.06 -4.60 -19.42
N LYS A 65 2.04 -4.14 -20.21
CA LYS A 65 3.46 -4.10 -19.80
C LYS A 65 3.71 -3.08 -18.68
N LYS A 66 3.08 -1.91 -18.75
CA LYS A 66 3.20 -0.84 -17.73
C LYS A 66 2.52 -1.24 -16.41
N PHE A 67 1.47 -2.07 -16.46
CA PHE A 67 0.81 -2.61 -15.27
C PHE A 67 1.66 -3.67 -14.54
N HIS A 68 2.25 -4.63 -15.26
CA HIS A 68 3.13 -5.64 -14.66
C HIS A 68 4.41 -5.05 -14.05
N GLY A 69 5.03 -4.07 -14.73
CA GLY A 69 6.22 -3.38 -14.22
C GLY A 69 5.95 -2.59 -12.92
N GLN A 70 4.81 -1.89 -12.85
CA GLN A 70 4.39 -1.17 -11.64
C GLN A 70 4.07 -2.11 -10.48
N MET A 71 3.42 -3.25 -10.75
CA MET A 71 3.12 -4.24 -9.72
C MET A 71 4.39 -4.90 -9.15
N LYS A 72 5.37 -5.22 -10.01
CA LYS A 72 6.68 -5.76 -9.60
C LYS A 72 7.47 -4.74 -8.76
N ARG A 73 7.46 -3.46 -9.15
CA ARG A 73 8.12 -2.37 -8.40
C ARG A 73 7.47 -2.10 -7.04
N ARG A 74 6.13 -2.13 -6.95
CA ARG A 74 5.38 -2.01 -5.69
C ARG A 74 5.70 -3.16 -4.73
N ASN A 75 5.78 -4.39 -5.25
CA ASN A 75 6.10 -5.56 -4.45
C ASN A 75 7.55 -5.53 -3.93
N LEU A 76 8.52 -5.13 -4.77
CA LEU A 76 9.92 -5.00 -4.37
C LEU A 76 10.10 -3.98 -3.24
N PHE A 77 9.56 -2.76 -3.39
CA PHE A 77 9.64 -1.74 -2.35
C PHE A 77 9.03 -2.20 -1.02
N SER A 78 7.88 -2.87 -1.08
CA SER A 78 7.19 -3.35 0.11
C SER A 78 8.00 -4.40 0.86
N VAL A 79 8.63 -5.33 0.13
CA VAL A 79 9.54 -6.33 0.73
C VAL A 79 10.77 -5.65 1.34
N THR A 80 11.40 -4.71 0.63
CA THR A 80 12.54 -3.94 1.17
C THR A 80 12.17 -3.19 2.45
N LEU A 81 11.00 -2.54 2.48
CA LEU A 81 10.51 -1.80 3.63
C LEU A 81 10.24 -2.72 4.83
N ILE A 82 9.65 -3.90 4.62
CA ILE A 82 9.44 -4.90 5.67
C ILE A 82 10.79 -5.39 6.23
N ILE A 83 11.73 -5.76 5.36
CA ILE A 83 13.05 -6.23 5.78
C ILE A 83 13.78 -5.15 6.59
N LEU A 84 13.72 -3.90 6.15
CA LEU A 84 14.32 -2.77 6.85
C LEU A 84 13.74 -2.60 8.26
N LEU A 85 12.41 -2.55 8.39
CA LEU A 85 11.75 -2.29 9.67
C LEU A 85 11.90 -3.47 10.65
N VAL A 86 11.76 -4.70 10.16
CA VAL A 86 11.97 -5.91 10.97
C VAL A 86 13.44 -6.05 11.36
N GLY A 87 14.37 -5.79 10.44
CA GLY A 87 15.81 -5.82 10.72
C GLY A 87 16.21 -4.79 11.77
N LEU A 88 15.70 -3.56 11.68
CA LEU A 88 15.91 -2.51 12.70
C LEU A 88 15.31 -2.90 14.06
N GLY A 89 14.13 -3.52 14.06
CA GLY A 89 13.51 -4.08 15.25
C GLY A 89 14.38 -5.14 15.91
N LEU A 90 14.76 -6.19 15.17
CA LEU A 90 15.63 -7.25 15.68
C LEU A 90 16.95 -6.69 16.21
N TYR A 91 17.56 -5.74 15.51
CA TYR A 91 18.77 -5.09 15.97
C TYR A 91 18.56 -4.37 17.32
N ASN A 92 17.51 -3.56 17.48
CA ASN A 92 17.29 -2.78 18.70
C ASN A 92 16.81 -3.62 19.89
N PHE A 93 15.94 -4.60 19.64
CA PHE A 93 15.35 -5.41 20.71
C PHE A 93 16.25 -6.59 21.14
N CYS A 94 17.09 -7.12 20.24
CA CYS A 94 17.94 -8.27 20.54
C CYS A 94 19.40 -7.92 20.81
N SER A 95 19.95 -6.84 20.23
CA SER A 95 21.36 -6.47 20.45
C SER A 95 21.49 -5.48 21.59
N ASN A 96 22.16 -5.89 22.68
CA ASN A 96 22.46 -5.04 23.84
C ASN A 96 23.71 -4.15 23.65
N PHE A 97 24.38 -4.22 22.49
CA PHE A 97 25.77 -3.76 22.36
C PHE A 97 25.95 -2.36 21.76
N MET A 98 25.00 -1.81 21.00
CA MET A 98 25.14 -0.47 20.43
C MET A 98 23.78 0.17 20.08
N SER A 99 23.37 1.18 20.85
CA SER A 99 22.10 1.90 20.62
C SER A 99 22.28 3.01 19.58
N LEU A 100 21.50 2.98 18.49
CA LEU A 100 21.48 4.06 17.48
C LEU A 100 21.17 5.42 18.13
N SER A 101 21.50 6.52 17.45
CA SER A 101 20.99 7.83 17.89
C SER A 101 19.51 7.94 17.58
N THR A 102 18.70 8.43 18.52
CA THR A 102 17.27 8.66 18.30
C THR A 102 16.99 9.57 17.10
N MET A 103 17.92 10.48 16.78
CA MET A 103 17.88 11.36 15.61
C MET A 103 17.79 10.60 14.29
N PHE A 104 18.34 9.37 14.23
CA PHE A 104 18.26 8.51 13.05
C PHE A 104 16.80 8.23 12.66
N TYR A 105 15.93 7.99 13.64
CA TYR A 105 14.52 7.71 13.38
C TYR A 105 13.76 8.92 12.87
N TYR A 106 14.14 10.14 13.26
CA TYR A 106 13.53 11.38 12.78
C TYR A 106 13.78 11.63 11.30
N VAL A 107 14.90 11.13 10.77
CA VAL A 107 15.25 11.23 9.35
C VAL A 107 14.69 10.03 8.57
N LEU A 108 14.82 8.83 9.11
CA LEU A 108 14.39 7.62 8.42
C LEU A 108 12.87 7.55 8.25
N PHE A 109 12.10 7.95 9.26
CA PHE A 109 10.64 7.89 9.20
C PHE A 109 10.03 8.67 8.03
N PRO A 110 10.34 9.96 7.81
CA PRO A 110 9.84 10.70 6.66
C PRO A 110 10.34 10.13 5.32
N ILE A 111 11.57 9.59 5.26
CA ILE A 111 12.05 8.88 4.05
C ILE A 111 11.14 7.69 3.73
N CYS A 112 10.75 6.89 4.73
CA CYS A 112 9.83 5.78 4.54
C CYS A 112 8.42 6.24 4.11
N ILE A 113 7.91 7.35 4.67
CA ILE A 113 6.62 7.94 4.25
C ILE A 113 6.68 8.40 2.78
N ILE A 114 7.74 9.11 2.40
CA ILE A 114 7.96 9.57 1.02
C ILE A 114 8.08 8.37 0.08
N GLY A 115 8.82 7.33 0.49
CA GLY A 115 8.87 6.06 -0.24
C GLY A 115 7.47 5.48 -0.45
N LEU A 116 6.68 5.33 0.61
CA LEU A 116 5.31 4.83 0.51
C LEU A 116 4.47 5.66 -0.48
N TYR A 117 4.59 6.99 -0.45
CA TYR A 117 3.90 7.88 -1.38
C TYR A 117 4.32 7.63 -2.84
N LEU A 118 5.62 7.64 -3.13
CA LEU A 118 6.16 7.51 -4.48
C LEU A 118 5.84 6.14 -5.11
N PHE A 119 5.93 5.06 -4.33
CA PHE A 119 5.74 3.71 -4.86
C PHE A 119 4.27 3.32 -4.98
N THR A 120 3.40 3.88 -4.14
CA THR A 120 1.97 3.56 -4.22
C THR A 120 1.22 4.37 -5.28
N GLY A 121 1.84 5.36 -5.93
CA GLY A 121 1.28 6.07 -7.08
C GLY A 121 -0.11 6.69 -6.82
N ASP A 122 -0.83 6.99 -7.88
CA ASP A 122 -2.16 7.60 -7.78
C ASP A 122 -3.23 6.62 -7.27
N ASN A 123 -4.20 7.13 -6.52
CA ASN A 123 -5.27 6.35 -5.89
C ASN A 123 -6.46 6.04 -6.83
N ARG A 124 -6.46 6.58 -8.05
CA ARG A 124 -7.63 6.59 -8.96
C ARG A 124 -8.25 5.22 -9.21
N ASP A 125 -7.44 4.16 -9.27
CA ASP A 125 -7.92 2.81 -9.57
C ASP A 125 -8.05 1.90 -8.33
N MET A 126 -7.86 2.44 -7.11
CA MET A 126 -7.83 1.65 -5.88
C MET A 126 -9.21 1.54 -5.21
N LYS A 127 -9.53 0.35 -4.71
CA LYS A 127 -10.76 0.11 -3.94
C LYS A 127 -10.68 0.79 -2.57
N PRO A 128 -11.79 1.30 -2.01
CA PRO A 128 -11.80 1.88 -0.67
C PRO A 128 -11.48 0.84 0.40
N ALA A 129 -10.97 1.30 1.55
CA ALA A 129 -10.70 0.45 2.72
C ALA A 129 -11.98 -0.24 3.23
N GLU A 130 -11.84 -1.48 3.68
CA GLU A 130 -12.94 -2.29 4.20
C GLU A 130 -12.99 -2.23 5.73
N LYS A 131 -14.11 -2.65 6.34
CA LYS A 131 -14.28 -2.70 7.81
C LYS A 131 -13.11 -3.38 8.53
N LYS A 132 -12.55 -4.45 7.97
CA LYS A 132 -11.41 -5.19 8.55
C LYS A 132 -10.14 -4.33 8.64
N ASP A 133 -9.90 -3.42 7.68
CA ASP A 133 -8.74 -2.52 7.72
C ASP A 133 -8.86 -1.50 8.87
N TYR A 134 -10.07 -0.98 9.08
CA TYR A 134 -10.37 -0.07 10.19
C TYR A 134 -10.22 -0.77 11.54
N ILE A 135 -10.66 -2.02 11.67
CA ILE A 135 -10.49 -2.80 12.92
C ILE A 135 -9.01 -2.93 13.28
N ILE A 136 -8.16 -3.33 12.33
CA ILE A 136 -6.70 -3.40 12.55
C ILE A 136 -6.14 -2.04 12.96
N THR A 137 -6.58 -0.97 12.30
CA THR A 137 -6.14 0.39 12.62
C THR A 137 -6.51 0.79 14.05
N VAL A 138 -7.74 0.51 14.50
CA VAL A 138 -8.19 0.82 15.86
C VAL A 138 -7.41 0.01 16.90
N ILE A 139 -7.18 -1.28 16.65
CA ILE A 139 -6.37 -2.13 17.52
C ILE A 139 -4.95 -1.57 17.65
N SER A 140 -4.34 -1.16 16.54
CA SER A 140 -3.00 -0.55 16.55
C SER A 140 -2.95 0.83 17.21
N MET A 141 -4.02 1.63 17.14
CA MET A 141 -4.10 2.87 17.92
C MET A 141 -4.12 2.57 19.41
N ALA A 142 -4.92 1.60 19.84
CA ALA A 142 -4.98 1.18 21.23
C ALA A 142 -3.62 0.62 21.69
N ASP A 143 -2.95 -0.18 20.86
CA ASP A 143 -1.60 -0.71 21.10
C ASP A 143 -0.57 0.42 21.36
N ILE A 144 -0.51 1.42 20.48
CA ILE A 144 0.38 2.58 20.63
C ILE A 144 0.06 3.36 21.92
N LEU A 145 -1.22 3.62 22.18
CA LEU A 145 -1.65 4.35 23.38
C LEU A 145 -1.34 3.58 24.66
N CYS A 146 -1.53 2.27 24.67
CA CYS A 146 -1.15 1.39 25.77
C CYS A 146 0.37 1.45 26.01
N GLY A 147 1.17 1.41 24.96
CA GLY A 147 2.63 1.51 25.06
C GLY A 147 3.11 2.85 25.63
N ILE A 148 2.46 3.96 25.25
CA ILE A 148 2.75 5.30 25.78
C ILE A 148 2.29 5.42 27.24
N GLY A 149 1.05 5.00 27.52
CA GLY A 149 0.46 5.06 28.85
C GLY A 149 1.20 4.21 29.87
N PHE A 150 1.66 3.02 29.46
CA PHE A 150 2.49 2.15 30.31
C PHE A 150 3.77 2.84 30.76
N MET A 151 4.47 3.56 29.87
CA MET A 151 5.66 4.32 30.27
C MET A 151 5.36 5.48 31.18
N PHE A 152 4.32 6.24 30.89
CA PHE A 152 3.96 7.36 31.74
C PHE A 152 3.67 6.87 33.17
N TYR A 153 2.97 5.74 33.29
CA TYR A 153 2.75 5.05 34.55
C TYR A 153 4.06 4.56 35.19
N ALA A 154 4.96 3.92 34.43
CA ALA A 154 6.22 3.41 34.93
C ALA A 154 7.13 4.53 35.47
N ILE A 155 7.31 5.60 34.70
CA ILE A 155 8.10 6.78 35.08
C ILE A 155 7.52 7.41 36.35
N ASN A 156 6.22 7.69 36.36
CA ASN A 156 5.57 8.31 37.52
C ASN A 156 5.65 7.43 38.76
N SER A 157 5.58 6.10 38.61
CA SER A 157 5.76 5.18 39.73
C SER A 157 7.19 5.24 40.29
N VAL A 158 8.20 5.23 39.41
CA VAL A 158 9.61 5.32 39.80
C VAL A 158 9.91 6.65 40.50
N ILE A 159 9.44 7.78 39.97
CA ILE A 159 9.62 9.11 40.59
C ILE A 159 8.99 9.17 41.99
N ASN A 160 7.82 8.54 42.18
CA ASN A 160 7.13 8.50 43.46
C ASN A 160 7.65 7.41 44.42
N GLY A 161 8.74 6.71 44.07
CA GLY A 161 9.30 5.62 44.87
C GLY A 161 8.39 4.38 44.99
N LYS A 162 7.40 4.24 44.11
CA LYS A 162 6.48 3.10 44.08
C LYS A 162 7.02 2.01 43.16
N LYS A 163 6.87 0.75 43.58
CA LYS A 163 7.20 -0.40 42.74
C LYS A 163 6.14 -0.58 41.65
N VAL A 164 6.58 -0.76 40.41
CA VAL A 164 5.73 -1.12 39.28
C VAL A 164 5.50 -2.63 39.31
N PHE A 165 4.24 -3.08 39.43
CA PHE A 165 3.89 -4.52 39.50
C PHE A 165 4.68 -5.30 40.57
N SER A 166 5.02 -4.66 41.69
CA SER A 166 5.86 -5.23 42.76
C SER A 166 7.27 -5.65 42.31
N MET A 167 7.71 -5.24 41.12
CA MET A 167 9.05 -5.52 40.60
C MET A 167 10.08 -4.57 41.19
N GLU A 168 11.33 -5.02 41.21
CA GLU A 168 12.48 -4.17 41.51
C GLU A 168 12.83 -3.27 40.32
N ASN A 169 13.39 -2.09 40.59
CA ASN A 169 13.71 -1.11 39.56
C ASN A 169 14.73 -1.65 38.54
N GLU A 170 15.62 -2.54 38.96
CA GLU A 170 16.60 -3.19 38.08
C GLU A 170 15.94 -4.07 37.00
N GLN A 171 14.80 -4.68 37.33
CA GLN A 171 14.06 -5.55 36.42
C GLN A 171 13.09 -4.78 35.51
N LEU A 172 12.74 -3.55 35.87
CA LEU A 172 11.76 -2.73 35.16
C LEU A 172 12.19 -2.39 33.74
N GLY A 173 13.47 -2.08 33.51
CA GLY A 173 14.01 -1.79 32.18
C GLY A 173 13.89 -2.98 31.21
N PRO A 174 14.48 -4.15 31.54
CA PRO A 174 14.35 -5.36 30.72
C PRO A 174 12.89 -5.80 30.51
N PHE A 175 12.03 -5.66 31.52
CA PHE A 175 10.60 -5.93 31.40
C PHE A 175 9.94 -5.00 30.38
N THR A 176 10.19 -3.70 30.51
CA THR A 176 9.67 -2.67 29.59
C THR A 176 10.11 -2.93 28.15
N ASN A 177 11.39 -3.26 27.94
CA ASN A 177 11.92 -3.61 26.62
C ASN A 177 11.16 -4.80 26.00
N LYS A 178 10.89 -5.86 26.77
CA LYS A 178 10.09 -7.01 26.31
C LYS A 178 8.65 -6.63 25.96
N VAL A 179 7.99 -5.84 26.81
CA VAL A 179 6.61 -5.37 26.57
C VAL A 179 6.55 -4.60 25.25
N TRP A 180 7.43 -3.63 25.04
CA TRP A 180 7.51 -2.88 23.79
C TRP A 180 7.88 -3.73 22.58
N GLY A 181 8.68 -4.78 22.76
CA GLY A 181 8.99 -5.73 21.69
C GLY A 181 7.74 -6.46 21.21
N ILE A 182 6.86 -6.88 22.13
CA ILE A 182 5.58 -7.52 21.79
C ILE A 182 4.67 -6.54 21.05
N LEU A 183 4.49 -5.31 21.56
CA LEU A 183 3.66 -4.29 20.91
C LEU A 183 4.20 -3.94 19.51
N PHE A 184 5.53 -3.80 19.38
CA PHE A 184 6.18 -3.61 18.09
C PHE A 184 5.88 -4.74 17.09
N LEU A 185 5.93 -6.01 17.53
CA LEU A 185 5.60 -7.14 16.66
C LEU A 185 4.13 -7.14 16.22
N LEU A 186 3.20 -6.70 17.08
CA LEU A 186 1.78 -6.53 16.72
C LEU A 186 1.62 -5.47 15.63
N LEU A 187 2.34 -4.36 15.72
CA LEU A 187 2.36 -3.33 14.67
C LEU A 187 2.99 -3.83 13.37
N VAL A 188 4.06 -4.62 13.42
CA VAL A 188 4.64 -5.26 12.23
C VAL A 188 3.62 -6.17 11.56
N ALA A 189 2.89 -6.98 12.33
CA ALA A 189 1.85 -7.86 11.79
C ALA A 189 0.73 -7.06 11.12
N GLY A 190 0.25 -6.00 11.77
CA GLY A 190 -0.75 -5.08 11.21
C GLY A 190 -0.27 -4.38 9.94
N PHE A 191 0.99 -3.92 9.93
CA PHE A 191 1.64 -3.31 8.78
C PHE A 191 1.74 -4.27 7.58
N VAL A 192 2.25 -5.48 7.79
CA VAL A 192 2.37 -6.51 6.75
C VAL A 192 0.99 -6.88 6.19
N TYR A 193 -0.01 -7.05 7.06
CA TYR A 193 -1.38 -7.31 6.65
C TYR A 193 -1.92 -6.21 5.72
N LEU A 194 -1.78 -4.94 6.12
CA LEU A 194 -2.26 -3.80 5.32
C LEU A 194 -1.49 -3.67 4.00
N LEU A 195 -0.18 -3.91 3.98
CA LEU A 195 0.63 -3.93 2.75
C LEU A 195 0.18 -5.04 1.80
N ILE A 196 -0.02 -6.27 2.29
CA ILE A 196 -0.47 -7.39 1.45
C ILE A 196 -1.83 -7.05 0.84
N ARG A 197 -2.74 -6.45 1.61
CA ARG A 197 -4.05 -6.02 1.09
C ARG A 197 -3.93 -4.90 0.07
N MET A 198 -3.06 -3.92 0.32
CA MET A 198 -2.79 -2.85 -0.64
C MET A 198 -2.28 -3.41 -1.97
N ILE A 199 -1.34 -4.35 -1.95
CA ILE A 199 -0.68 -4.88 -3.15
C ILE A 199 -1.57 -5.90 -3.87
N ARG A 200 -2.14 -6.87 -3.15
CA ARG A 200 -2.89 -7.99 -3.77
C ARG A 200 -4.34 -7.65 -4.06
N LYS A 201 -4.97 -6.81 -3.24
CA LYS A 201 -6.38 -6.43 -3.40
C LYS A 201 -6.58 -5.00 -3.93
N ASN A 202 -5.48 -4.27 -4.17
CA ASN A 202 -5.49 -2.89 -4.65
C ASN A 202 -6.34 -1.96 -3.77
N ILE A 203 -6.23 -2.10 -2.45
CA ILE A 203 -7.03 -1.35 -1.46
C ILE A 203 -6.29 -0.09 -1.03
N SER A 204 -6.98 1.05 -1.02
CA SER A 204 -6.44 2.34 -0.58
C SER A 204 -6.49 2.45 0.95
N ASN A 205 -5.41 2.00 1.61
CA ASN A 205 -5.24 2.03 3.07
C ASN A 205 -3.92 2.72 3.49
N LYS A 206 -3.39 3.62 2.65
CA LYS A 206 -2.08 4.31 2.85
C LYS A 206 -1.96 5.04 4.19
N SER A 207 -3.03 5.74 4.60
CA SER A 207 -3.08 6.42 5.91
C SER A 207 -2.96 5.44 7.07
N MET A 208 -3.53 4.24 6.95
CA MET A 208 -3.47 3.21 8.00
C MET A 208 -2.08 2.60 8.07
N ILE A 209 -1.43 2.37 6.93
CA ILE A 209 -0.03 1.93 6.85
C ILE A 209 0.90 2.97 7.51
N CYS A 210 0.67 4.25 7.25
CA CYS A 210 1.44 5.35 7.86
C CYS A 210 1.30 5.34 9.39
N LEU A 211 0.12 5.04 9.92
CA LEU A 211 -0.10 4.90 11.37
C LEU A 211 0.70 3.72 11.95
N GLN A 212 0.72 2.56 11.28
CA GLN A 212 1.53 1.42 11.74
C GLN A 212 3.02 1.77 11.79
N MET A 213 3.51 2.45 10.75
CA MET A 213 4.89 2.94 10.71
C MET A 213 5.17 3.90 11.87
N MET A 214 4.29 4.86 12.12
CA MET A 214 4.43 5.78 13.26
C MET A 214 4.63 5.03 14.58
N GLY A 215 3.79 4.03 14.86
CA GLY A 215 3.94 3.22 16.08
C GLY A 215 5.26 2.44 16.14
N MET A 216 5.67 1.83 15.02
CA MET A 216 6.94 1.10 14.95
C MET A 216 8.13 2.03 15.22
N PHE A 217 8.16 3.22 14.62
CA PHE A 217 9.21 4.21 14.84
C PHE A 217 9.20 4.77 16.26
N LEU A 218 8.03 4.94 16.88
CA LEU A 218 7.91 5.31 18.30
C LEU A 218 8.56 4.26 19.19
N PHE A 219 8.20 2.97 19.05
CA PHE A 219 8.78 1.92 19.88
C PHE A 219 10.27 1.73 19.66
N LEU A 220 10.76 1.85 18.43
CA LEU A 220 12.21 1.83 18.15
C LEU A 220 12.91 2.97 18.90
N ALA A 221 12.44 4.21 18.74
CA ALA A 221 13.02 5.37 19.40
C ALA A 221 12.95 5.30 20.94
N TYR A 222 11.87 4.73 21.47
CA TYR A 222 11.66 4.51 22.89
C TYR A 222 12.62 3.49 23.49
N VAL A 223 12.85 2.36 22.82
CA VAL A 223 13.84 1.37 23.27
C VAL A 223 15.24 1.95 23.21
N THR A 224 15.56 2.69 22.15
CA THR A 224 16.82 3.42 22.05
C THR A 224 17.02 4.39 23.22
N LEU A 225 15.98 5.12 23.61
CA LEU A 225 16.01 6.02 24.77
C LEU A 225 16.19 5.24 26.08
N LEU A 226 15.48 4.11 26.24
CA LEU A 226 15.59 3.23 27.41
C LEU A 226 17.01 2.69 27.59
N ASN A 227 17.68 2.34 26.49
CA ASN A 227 19.06 1.85 26.51
C ASN A 227 20.09 2.97 26.78
N ARG A 228 19.69 4.25 26.73
CA ARG A 228 20.53 5.43 27.01
C ARG A 228 20.21 6.08 28.35
N LEU A 229 19.54 5.36 29.25
CA LEU A 229 19.12 5.88 30.55
C LEU A 229 20.33 6.21 31.44
N ASP A 230 20.76 7.47 31.41
CA ASP A 230 21.74 8.01 32.36
C ASP A 230 21.07 8.65 33.59
N SER A 231 19.82 9.15 33.46
CA SER A 231 19.05 9.77 34.55
C SER A 231 17.53 9.75 34.29
N VAL A 232 16.74 9.52 35.35
CA VAL A 232 15.26 9.45 35.28
C VAL A 232 14.62 10.82 35.01
N GLU A 233 15.20 11.89 35.54
CA GLU A 233 14.66 13.26 35.41
C GLU A 233 14.63 13.73 33.94
N ASN A 234 15.73 13.49 33.21
CA ASN A 234 15.82 13.86 31.79
C ASN A 234 15.04 12.91 30.88
N PHE A 235 14.79 11.67 31.32
CA PHE A 235 14.09 10.66 30.54
C PHE A 235 12.67 11.10 30.14
N ASN A 236 11.91 11.67 31.08
CA ASN A 236 10.53 12.11 30.80
C ASN A 236 10.47 13.20 29.72
N GLY A 237 11.42 14.14 29.76
CA GLY A 237 11.55 15.20 28.75
C GLY A 237 11.84 14.63 27.36
N PHE A 238 12.84 13.75 27.26
CA PHE A 238 13.18 13.10 25.98
C PHE A 238 12.07 12.19 25.47
N PHE A 239 11.42 11.43 26.34
CA PHE A 239 10.29 10.57 25.99
C PHE A 239 9.17 11.40 25.36
N THR A 240 8.74 12.48 26.05
CA THR A 240 7.71 13.40 25.56
C THR A 240 8.10 14.03 24.22
N GLN A 241 9.36 14.47 24.10
CA GLN A 241 9.88 15.06 22.86
C GLN A 241 9.80 14.07 21.69
N ILE A 242 10.24 12.81 21.88
CA ILE A 242 10.16 11.75 20.87
C ILE A 242 8.70 11.51 20.47
N THR A 243 7.79 11.38 21.45
CA THR A 243 6.36 11.15 21.20
C THR A 243 5.77 12.25 20.33
N VAL A 244 6.06 13.51 20.65
CA VAL A 244 5.52 14.67 19.92
C VAL A 244 6.11 14.75 18.51
N ILE A 245 7.42 14.59 18.35
CA ILE A 245 8.08 14.71 17.04
C ILE A 245 7.61 13.59 16.10
N ILE A 246 7.74 12.32 16.49
CA ILE A 246 7.35 11.20 15.62
C ILE A 246 5.83 11.14 15.46
N GLY A 247 5.07 11.42 16.53
CA GLY A 247 3.62 11.47 16.48
C GLY A 247 3.11 12.53 15.50
N SER A 248 3.67 13.74 15.55
CA SER A 248 3.28 14.81 14.61
C SER A 248 3.64 14.48 13.16
N MET A 249 4.82 13.92 12.89
CA MET A 249 5.21 13.45 11.55
C MET A 249 4.22 12.40 11.01
N GLY A 250 3.85 11.42 11.84
CA GLY A 250 2.94 10.34 11.46
C GLY A 250 1.51 10.81 11.24
N LEU A 251 1.02 11.74 12.07
CA LEU A 251 -0.28 12.38 11.90
C LEU A 251 -0.35 13.21 10.62
N VAL A 252 0.67 14.04 10.36
CA VAL A 252 0.77 14.83 9.13
C VAL A 252 0.77 13.92 7.89
N GLY A 253 1.60 12.88 7.89
CA GLY A 253 1.64 11.89 6.81
C GLY A 253 0.29 11.20 6.58
N SER A 254 -0.38 10.79 7.66
CA SER A 254 -1.69 10.15 7.60
C SER A 254 -2.77 11.07 7.01
N ILE A 255 -2.79 12.35 7.42
CA ILE A 255 -3.72 13.36 6.91
C ILE A 255 -3.48 13.61 5.42
N ILE A 256 -2.21 13.71 5.00
CA ILE A 256 -1.85 13.89 3.59
C ILE A 256 -2.38 12.71 2.77
N PHE A 257 -2.13 11.47 3.20
CA PHE A 257 -2.64 10.28 2.52
C PHE A 257 -4.17 10.22 2.47
N ALA A 258 -4.85 10.61 3.56
CA ALA A 258 -6.30 10.64 3.61
C ALA A 258 -6.91 11.70 2.66
N ARG A 259 -6.28 12.87 2.52
CA ARG A 259 -6.73 13.93 1.59
C ARG A 259 -6.49 13.56 0.13
N LEU A 260 -5.34 12.97 -0.16
CA LEU A 260 -5.03 12.46 -1.51
C LEU A 260 -5.98 11.33 -1.92
N GLY A 261 -6.47 10.53 -0.96
CA GLY A 261 -7.53 9.55 -1.21
C GLY A 261 -8.88 10.16 -1.58
N ARG A 262 -9.23 11.34 -1.04
CA ARG A 262 -10.52 12.00 -1.33
C ARG A 262 -10.54 12.79 -2.63
N LYS A 263 -9.44 13.45 -3.00
CA LYS A 263 -9.34 14.21 -4.28
C LYS A 263 -9.43 13.33 -5.54
N SER A 264 -9.32 12.03 -5.36
CA SER A 264 -9.30 11.03 -6.43
C SER A 264 -10.66 10.35 -6.66
N LYS A 265 -11.68 10.67 -5.85
CA LYS A 265 -13.08 10.26 -6.04
C LYS A 265 -13.87 11.44 -6.60
#